data_AF-A0A0C2YLZ7-F1
#
_entry.id   AF-A0A0C2YLZ7-F1
#
_cell.length_a   1.000
_cell.length_b   1.000
_cell.length_c   1.000
_cell.angle_alpha   90.00
_cell.angle_beta   90.00
_cell.angle_gamma   90.00
#
_symmetry.space_group_name_H-M   'P 1'
#
loop_
_entity.id
_entity.type
_entity.pdbx_description
1 polymer ?
#
loop_
_entity_poly.entity_id
_entity_poly.type
_entity_poly.pdbx_seq_one_letter_code
_entity_poly.pdbx_strand_id
1 'polypeptide(L)'
;MNSCLIHWFQGKKGFEDVAALAKDGVKFIHNLSNGPSASTPHLYLSALPFAPEDSLLVKALRERFLCIAKVVGGHHKEWPSTQVLLQGHTSYVTSVAFSPDGTRIVSGSGDKTVRVWDAERGVQIGSPLQGHTSYVTSVAFSPDGTRIVSGSGDKTVRVWDAERGVQIGSPLQGHTSYVRSVAFSPDGTRIVSGSGDNTVRV
;
A
#
# COMPACT_ATOMS: atom_id res chain seq x y z
N MET A 1 -9.86 1.90 -18.41
CA MET A 1 -8.77 2.51 -19.20
C MET A 1 -7.43 1.80 -19.06
N ASN A 2 -7.17 1.02 -17.99
CA ASN A 2 -5.86 0.37 -17.76
C ASN A 2 -5.49 -0.78 -18.73
N SER A 3 -6.47 -1.42 -19.38
CA SER A 3 -6.22 -2.54 -20.31
C SER A 3 -5.66 -2.09 -21.68
N CYS A 4 -6.00 -0.88 -22.14
CA CYS A 4 -5.60 -0.40 -23.46
C CYS A 4 -4.13 0.05 -23.51
N LEU A 5 -3.58 0.53 -22.39
CA LEU A 5 -2.17 0.93 -22.30
C LEU A 5 -1.25 -0.31 -22.33
N ILE A 6 -1.60 -1.36 -21.59
CA ILE A 6 -0.81 -2.59 -21.49
C ILE A 6 -0.71 -3.29 -22.85
N HIS A 7 -1.82 -3.38 -23.60
CA HIS A 7 -1.83 -3.97 -24.93
C HIS A 7 -1.05 -3.16 -25.98
N TRP A 8 -0.87 -1.85 -25.75
CA TRP A 8 -0.10 -0.96 -26.65
C TRP A 8 1.42 -1.07 -26.47
N PHE A 9 1.88 -1.60 -25.33
CA PHE A 9 3.30 -1.79 -25.02
C PHE A 9 3.85 -3.18 -25.36
N GLN A 10 3.00 -4.18 -25.59
CA GLN A 10 3.45 -5.51 -25.99
C GLN A 10 4.08 -5.48 -27.40
N GLY A 11 5.39 -5.74 -27.48
CA GLY A 11 6.12 -5.92 -28.74
C GLY A 11 7.18 -4.86 -29.10
N LYS A 12 7.44 -3.86 -28.23
CA LYS A 12 8.44 -2.81 -28.52
C LYS A 12 9.76 -3.04 -27.76
N LYS A 13 10.89 -2.97 -28.47
CA LYS A 13 12.25 -2.97 -27.87
C LYS A 13 12.41 -1.77 -26.91
N GLY A 14 13.04 -1.99 -25.76
CA GLY A 14 13.21 -0.97 -24.70
C GLY A 14 12.16 -0.99 -23.59
N PHE A 15 11.19 -1.92 -23.66
CA PHE A 15 10.07 -2.05 -22.71
C PHE A 15 10.13 -3.38 -21.93
N GLU A 16 11.33 -3.82 -21.54
CA GLU A 16 11.49 -5.10 -20.80
C GLU A 16 10.80 -5.09 -19.44
N ASP A 17 10.51 -3.91 -18.88
CA ASP A 17 9.69 -3.76 -17.67
C ASP A 17 8.64 -2.65 -17.83
N VAL A 18 7.61 -2.94 -18.63
CA VAL A 18 6.41 -2.08 -18.79
C VAL A 18 5.80 -1.72 -17.44
N ALA A 19 5.86 -2.62 -16.46
CA ALA A 19 5.32 -2.39 -15.13
C ALA A 19 6.14 -1.36 -14.36
N ALA A 20 7.47 -1.43 -14.39
CA ALA A 20 8.33 -0.40 -13.79
C ALA A 20 8.16 0.96 -14.47
N LEU A 21 8.06 1.00 -15.80
CA LEU A 21 7.77 2.23 -16.54
C LEU A 21 6.41 2.83 -16.16
N ALA A 22 5.38 1.99 -16.03
CA ALA A 22 4.05 2.43 -15.60
C ALA A 22 4.06 2.96 -14.16
N LYS A 23 4.74 2.27 -13.23
CA LYS A 23 4.92 2.73 -11.84
C LYS A 23 5.63 4.08 -11.78
N ASP A 24 6.67 4.25 -12.58
CA ASP A 24 7.41 5.51 -12.67
C ASP A 24 6.57 6.63 -13.29
N GLY A 25 5.73 6.31 -14.29
CA GLY A 25 4.71 7.20 -14.83
C GLY A 25 3.67 7.64 -13.81
N VAL A 26 3.22 6.73 -12.94
CA VAL A 26 2.30 7.06 -11.83
C VAL A 26 2.98 8.00 -10.84
N LYS A 27 4.24 7.76 -10.47
CA LYS A 27 5.03 8.69 -9.63
C LYS A 27 5.16 10.07 -10.27
N PHE A 28 5.38 10.13 -11.58
CA PHE A 28 5.44 11.38 -12.33
C PHE A 28 4.15 12.19 -12.23
N ILE A 29 3.01 11.54 -12.49
CA ILE A 29 1.70 12.18 -12.39
C ILE A 29 1.44 12.64 -10.95
N HIS A 30 1.66 11.79 -9.95
CA HIS A 30 1.37 12.12 -8.57
C HIS A 30 2.21 13.30 -8.03
N ASN A 31 3.49 13.40 -8.41
CA ASN A 31 4.37 14.45 -7.90
C ASN A 31 4.22 15.79 -8.63
N LEU A 32 3.83 15.78 -9.91
CA LEU A 32 3.82 17.00 -10.73
C LEU A 32 2.41 17.52 -11.04
N SER A 33 1.37 16.70 -10.93
CA SER A 33 -0.02 17.16 -11.03
C SER A 33 -0.71 17.07 -9.68
N ASN A 34 -0.80 18.18 -8.95
CA ASN A 34 -1.69 18.34 -7.80
C ASN A 34 -3.18 18.36 -8.21
N GLY A 35 -3.61 17.54 -9.17
CA GLY A 35 -4.96 17.58 -9.76
C GLY A 35 -5.30 16.36 -10.61
N PRO A 36 -6.60 16.11 -10.88
CA PRO A 36 -7.05 14.91 -11.58
C PRO A 36 -6.47 14.80 -12.99
N SER A 37 -6.33 13.55 -13.45
CA SER A 37 -5.76 13.05 -14.71
C SER A 37 -6.37 13.59 -16.03
N ALA A 38 -7.07 14.72 -16.00
CA ALA A 38 -7.71 15.38 -17.13
C ALA A 38 -6.80 16.40 -17.84
N SER A 39 -5.53 16.52 -17.46
CA SER A 39 -4.60 17.46 -18.09
C SER A 39 -4.28 17.06 -19.53
N THR A 40 -4.20 18.04 -20.42
CA THR A 40 -3.83 17.86 -21.83
C THR A 40 -2.40 17.34 -21.99
N PRO A 41 -2.09 16.51 -23.02
CA PRO A 41 -0.77 15.89 -23.21
C PRO A 41 0.43 16.85 -23.18
N HIS A 42 0.23 18.11 -23.60
CA HIS A 42 1.29 19.13 -23.62
C HIS A 42 1.76 19.56 -22.22
N LEU A 43 0.90 19.47 -21.19
CA LEU A 43 1.29 19.81 -19.81
C LEU A 43 2.27 18.78 -19.22
N TYR A 44 2.15 17.50 -19.62
CA TYR A 44 3.08 16.46 -19.19
C TYR A 44 4.46 16.63 -19.85
N LEU A 45 4.51 17.02 -21.13
CA LEU A 45 5.78 17.29 -21.84
C LEU A 45 6.55 18.46 -21.20
N SER A 46 5.85 19.52 -20.77
CA SER A 46 6.48 20.64 -20.06
C SER A 46 6.96 20.29 -18.64
N ALA A 47 6.42 19.23 -18.04
CA ALA A 47 6.79 18.79 -16.69
C ALA A 47 7.96 17.77 -16.67
N LEU A 48 8.29 17.16 -17.81
CA LEU A 48 9.41 16.21 -17.95
C LEU A 48 10.78 16.72 -17.48
N PRO A 49 11.16 18.00 -17.66
CA PRO A 49 12.42 18.52 -17.17
C PRO A 49 12.58 18.48 -15.64
N PHE A 50 11.48 18.32 -14.89
CA PHE A 50 11.44 18.34 -13.43
C PHE A 50 11.37 16.93 -12.81
N ALA A 51 11.30 15.88 -13.64
CA ALA A 51 11.37 14.51 -13.18
C ALA A 51 12.83 14.08 -12.95
N PRO A 52 13.08 13.11 -12.04
CA PRO A 52 14.43 12.61 -11.78
C PRO A 52 15.11 12.09 -13.05
N GLU A 53 16.40 12.34 -13.24
CA GLU A 53 17.13 11.89 -14.44
C GLU A 53 17.12 10.37 -14.60
N ASP A 54 17.03 9.64 -13.50
CA ASP A 54 17.00 8.18 -13.50
C ASP A 54 15.62 7.56 -13.76
N SER A 55 14.58 8.40 -13.87
CA SER A 55 13.22 7.99 -14.25
C SER A 55 13.24 7.24 -15.59
N LEU A 56 12.71 6.01 -15.58
CA LEU A 56 12.49 5.21 -16.79
C LEU A 56 11.58 5.94 -17.78
N LEU A 57 10.61 6.70 -17.26
CA LEU A 57 9.72 7.54 -18.05
C LEU A 57 10.50 8.63 -18.80
N VAL A 58 11.37 9.36 -18.10
CA VAL A 58 12.21 10.40 -18.71
C VAL A 58 13.14 9.81 -19.76
N LYS A 59 13.80 8.68 -19.47
CA LYS A 59 14.68 7.99 -20.41
C LYS A 59 13.93 7.59 -21.68
N ALA A 60 12.76 6.96 -21.54
CA ALA A 60 11.95 6.51 -22.68
C ALA A 60 11.37 7.67 -23.52
N LEU A 61 10.96 8.78 -22.89
CA LEU A 61 10.37 9.92 -23.60
C LEU A 61 11.42 10.84 -24.23
N ARG A 62 12.61 10.97 -23.65
CA ARG A 62 13.71 11.78 -24.20
C ARG A 62 14.23 11.22 -25.52
N GLU A 63 14.23 9.90 -25.71
CA GLU A 63 14.55 9.28 -27.01
C GLU A 63 13.56 9.68 -28.11
N ARG A 64 12.33 10.05 -27.73
CA ARG A 64 11.23 10.35 -28.67
C ARG A 64 11.00 11.85 -28.89
N PHE A 65 11.44 12.70 -27.96
CA PHE A 65 11.25 14.15 -28.02
C PHE A 65 12.59 14.88 -27.81
N LEU A 66 13.23 15.23 -28.92
CA LEU A 66 14.61 15.75 -28.96
C LEU A 66 14.77 17.20 -28.46
N CYS A 67 13.69 17.96 -28.31
CA CYS A 67 13.72 19.39 -27.92
C CYS A 67 13.07 19.66 -26.56
N ILE A 68 13.32 18.81 -25.57
CA ILE A 68 12.88 19.06 -24.18
C ILE A 68 13.94 19.92 -23.47
N ALA A 69 13.50 20.98 -22.80
CA ALA A 69 14.37 21.83 -21.99
C ALA A 69 15.11 20.99 -20.93
N LYS A 70 16.41 21.23 -20.74
CA LYS A 70 17.20 20.55 -19.70
C LYS A 70 17.38 21.49 -18.52
N VAL A 71 16.82 21.15 -17.35
CA VAL A 71 17.18 21.81 -16.10
C VAL A 71 18.65 21.44 -15.78
N VAL A 72 19.48 22.39 -15.35
CA VAL A 72 20.95 22.20 -15.21
C VAL A 72 21.39 22.12 -13.74
N GLY A 73 20.48 22.35 -12.78
CA GLY A 73 20.73 22.21 -11.34
C GLY A 73 19.44 22.14 -10.52
N GLY A 74 19.53 21.63 -9.28
CA GLY A 74 18.38 21.48 -8.36
C GLY A 74 17.59 20.17 -8.49
N HIS A 75 18.14 19.18 -9.19
CA HIS A 75 17.47 17.91 -9.47
C HIS A 75 17.45 16.98 -8.25
N HIS A 76 16.30 16.36 -8.00
CA HIS A 76 16.26 15.16 -7.19
C HIS A 76 16.71 13.96 -8.03
N LYS A 77 17.63 13.14 -7.48
CA LYS A 77 18.09 11.90 -8.13
C LYS A 77 17.00 10.84 -8.22
N GLU A 78 16.05 10.90 -7.30
CA GLU A 78 14.91 9.99 -7.19
C GLU A 78 13.64 10.79 -6.90
N TRP A 79 12.47 10.17 -7.09
CA TRP A 79 11.21 10.80 -6.70
C TRP A 79 11.22 11.10 -5.19
N PRO A 80 10.80 12.30 -4.76
CA PRO A 80 10.68 12.59 -3.34
C PRO A 80 9.66 11.65 -2.69
N SER A 81 9.88 11.34 -1.41
CA SER A 81 8.96 10.51 -0.65
C SER A 81 7.60 11.22 -0.55
N THR A 82 6.55 10.55 -1.01
CA THR A 82 5.20 11.08 -0.99
C THR A 82 4.61 10.87 0.40
N GLN A 83 4.27 11.96 1.10
CA GLN A 83 3.59 11.86 2.39
C GLN A 83 2.07 11.92 2.17
N VAL A 84 1.41 10.77 2.29
CA VAL A 84 -0.05 10.67 2.23
C VAL A 84 -0.59 10.51 3.65
N LEU A 85 -1.50 11.39 4.07
CA LEU A 85 -2.09 11.36 5.41
C LEU A 85 -3.35 10.49 5.43
N LEU A 86 -3.31 9.40 6.17
CA LEU A 86 -4.45 8.48 6.36
C LEU A 86 -5.25 8.89 7.60
N GLN A 87 -6.37 9.62 7.41
CA GLN A 87 -7.26 10.02 8.50
C GLN A 87 -8.47 9.11 8.61
N GLY A 88 -8.81 8.69 9.83
CA GLY A 88 -10.06 7.97 10.09
C GLY A 88 -10.14 7.28 11.44
N HIS A 89 -9.01 6.80 11.97
CA HIS A 89 -8.97 6.27 13.33
C HIS A 89 -9.31 7.35 14.36
N THR A 90 -10.02 6.96 15.42
CA THR A 90 -10.46 7.88 16.50
C THR A 90 -9.58 7.81 17.74
N SER A 91 -8.51 7.01 17.68
CA SER A 91 -7.49 6.87 18.73
C SER A 91 -6.14 6.53 18.08
N TYR A 92 -5.09 6.43 18.89
CA TYR A 92 -3.72 6.18 18.43
C TYR A 92 -3.62 4.91 17.57
N VAL A 93 -2.88 4.99 16.47
CA VAL A 93 -2.56 3.86 15.61
C VAL A 93 -1.40 3.09 16.24
N THR A 94 -1.56 1.78 16.40
CA THR A 94 -0.61 0.90 17.12
C THR A 94 0.24 0.05 16.19
N SER A 95 -0.27 -0.25 14.99
CA SER A 95 0.38 -1.15 14.04
C SER A 95 -0.09 -0.86 12.62
N VAL A 96 0.80 -1.04 11.66
CA VAL A 96 0.54 -0.89 10.22
C VAL A 96 1.28 -1.98 9.43
N ALA A 97 0.74 -2.38 8.28
CA ALA A 97 1.41 -3.26 7.33
C ALA A 97 0.96 -2.97 5.89
N PHE A 98 1.86 -3.14 4.92
CA PHE A 98 1.51 -3.16 3.50
C PHE A 98 0.96 -4.52 3.09
N SER A 99 0.05 -4.53 2.10
CA SER A 99 -0.26 -5.74 1.36
C SER A 99 0.95 -6.18 0.52
N PRO A 100 1.06 -7.48 0.16
CA PRO A 100 2.20 -8.00 -0.61
C PRO A 100 2.43 -7.31 -1.96
N ASP A 101 1.35 -6.85 -2.60
CA ASP A 101 1.39 -6.10 -3.86
C ASP A 101 1.63 -4.58 -3.66
N GLY A 102 1.67 -4.11 -2.41
CA GLY A 102 1.89 -2.71 -2.03
C GLY A 102 0.72 -1.79 -2.32
N THR A 103 -0.42 -2.30 -2.81
CA THR A 103 -1.56 -1.46 -3.22
C THR A 103 -2.44 -1.03 -2.04
N ARG A 104 -2.35 -1.75 -0.92
CA ARG A 104 -3.15 -1.52 0.27
C ARG A 104 -2.27 -1.40 1.51
N ILE A 105 -2.76 -0.64 2.48
CA ILE A 105 -2.22 -0.59 3.84
C ILE A 105 -3.30 -1.11 4.78
N VAL A 106 -2.91 -1.84 5.81
CA VAL A 106 -3.78 -2.17 6.95
C VAL A 106 -3.25 -1.50 8.20
N SER A 107 -4.14 -1.01 9.06
CA SER A 107 -3.78 -0.42 10.36
C SER A 107 -4.66 -0.94 11.49
N GLY A 108 -4.06 -1.10 12.67
CA GLY A 108 -4.76 -1.35 13.94
C GLY A 108 -4.67 -0.14 14.87
N SER A 109 -5.68 0.06 15.72
CA SER A 109 -5.75 1.24 16.60
C SER A 109 -6.31 0.95 17.99
N GLY A 110 -6.05 1.90 18.90
CA GLY A 110 -6.73 2.06 20.19
C GLY A 110 -8.24 2.23 20.09
N ASP A 111 -8.79 2.55 18.91
CA ASP A 111 -10.24 2.63 18.68
C ASP A 111 -10.90 1.25 18.48
N LYS A 112 -10.12 0.18 18.66
CA LYS A 112 -10.54 -1.23 18.58
C LYS A 112 -10.88 -1.70 17.17
N THR A 113 -10.59 -0.89 16.15
CA THR A 113 -10.84 -1.24 14.75
C THR A 113 -9.56 -1.59 14.01
N VAL A 114 -9.71 -2.41 12.97
CA VAL A 114 -8.74 -2.54 11.90
C VAL A 114 -9.27 -1.79 10.68
N ARG A 115 -8.42 -1.06 9.96
CA ARG A 115 -8.80 -0.34 8.74
C ARG A 115 -7.90 -0.71 7.58
N VAL A 116 -8.46 -0.71 6.39
CA VAL A 116 -7.75 -0.95 5.13
C VAL A 116 -7.77 0.34 4.33
N TRP A 117 -6.65 0.67 3.69
CA TRP A 117 -6.44 1.92 2.96
C TRP A 117 -5.92 1.62 1.56
N ASP A 118 -6.33 2.44 0.60
CA ASP A 118 -5.68 2.56 -0.71
C ASP A 118 -4.35 3.29 -0.51
N ALA A 119 -3.24 2.61 -0.79
CA ALA A 119 -1.90 3.14 -0.53
C ALA A 119 -1.54 4.31 -1.45
N GLU A 120 -2.15 4.39 -2.63
CA GLU A 120 -1.89 5.44 -3.62
C GLU A 120 -2.73 6.68 -3.33
N ARG A 121 -4.02 6.49 -3.06
CA ARG A 121 -4.97 7.60 -2.88
C ARG A 121 -5.07 8.10 -1.45
N GLY A 122 -4.62 7.32 -0.48
CA GLY A 122 -4.74 7.66 0.92
C GLY A 122 -6.15 7.60 1.48
N VAL A 123 -7.06 6.89 0.80
CA VAL A 123 -8.46 6.78 1.20
C VAL A 123 -8.73 5.44 1.85
N GLN A 124 -9.66 5.41 2.80
CA GLN A 124 -10.08 4.15 3.41
C GLN A 124 -10.86 3.30 2.39
N ILE A 125 -10.58 2.00 2.38
CA ILE A 125 -11.32 0.99 1.62
C ILE A 125 -12.34 0.34 2.55
N GLY A 126 -13.62 0.44 2.20
CA GLY A 126 -14.71 -0.18 2.95
C GLY A 126 -14.93 0.43 4.33
N SER A 127 -15.70 -0.28 5.16
CA SER A 127 -15.95 0.11 6.55
C SER A 127 -14.83 -0.40 7.48
N PRO A 128 -14.60 0.22 8.65
CA PRO A 128 -13.68 -0.32 9.63
C PRO A 128 -14.08 -1.75 10.02
N LEU A 129 -13.10 -2.64 10.13
CA LEU A 129 -13.30 -4.01 10.57
C LEU A 129 -13.50 -3.99 12.09
N GLN A 130 -14.73 -4.27 12.51
CA GLN A 130 -15.14 -4.27 13.90
C GLN A 130 -15.27 -5.68 14.44
N GLY A 131 -14.98 -5.84 15.73
CA GLY A 131 -15.17 -7.10 16.44
C GLY A 131 -14.29 -7.20 17.68
N HIS A 132 -13.10 -6.61 17.65
CA HIS A 132 -12.26 -6.52 18.84
C HIS A 132 -12.92 -5.66 19.92
N THR A 133 -12.80 -6.07 21.18
CA THR A 133 -13.42 -5.36 22.33
C THR A 133 -12.42 -4.48 23.09
N SER A 134 -11.15 -4.54 22.72
CA SER A 134 -10.05 -3.73 23.21
C SER A 134 -9.14 -3.29 22.06
N TYR A 135 -8.12 -2.48 22.35
CA TYR A 135 -7.20 -1.93 21.35
C TYR A 135 -6.57 -3.04 20.50
N VAL A 136 -6.48 -2.82 19.20
CA VAL A 136 -5.72 -3.69 18.30
C VAL A 136 -4.25 -3.39 18.52
N THR A 137 -3.40 -4.41 18.64
CA THR A 137 -1.97 -4.25 18.96
C THR A 137 -1.07 -4.56 17.77
N SER A 138 -1.52 -5.43 16.88
CA SER A 138 -0.73 -5.93 15.74
C SER A 138 -1.64 -6.32 14.60
N VAL A 139 -1.24 -6.00 13.38
CA VAL A 139 -1.92 -6.40 12.14
C VAL A 139 -0.90 -6.93 11.13
N ALA A 140 -1.32 -7.85 10.26
CA ALA A 140 -0.53 -8.31 9.14
C ALA A 140 -1.43 -8.79 7.98
N PHE A 141 -0.95 -8.64 6.75
CA PHE A 141 -1.55 -9.32 5.58
C PHE A 141 -1.01 -10.74 5.45
N SER A 142 -1.83 -11.63 4.88
CA SER A 142 -1.36 -12.92 4.38
C SER A 142 -0.47 -12.73 3.15
N PRO A 143 0.42 -13.68 2.82
CA PRO A 143 1.34 -13.57 1.68
C PRO A 143 0.65 -13.45 0.31
N ASP A 144 -0.58 -13.95 0.18
CA ASP A 144 -1.43 -13.81 -1.00
C ASP A 144 -2.27 -12.52 -0.98
N GLY A 145 -2.24 -11.75 0.12
CA GLY A 145 -2.98 -10.50 0.29
C GLY A 145 -4.50 -10.67 0.45
N THR A 146 -5.01 -11.89 0.53
CA THR A 146 -6.46 -12.17 0.59
C THR A 146 -7.02 -12.05 2.00
N ARG A 147 -6.16 -12.17 3.01
CA ARG A 147 -6.54 -12.16 4.43
C ARG A 147 -5.72 -11.14 5.21
N ILE A 148 -6.33 -10.68 6.29
CA ILE A 148 -5.68 -9.89 7.33
C ILE A 148 -5.78 -10.67 8.64
N VAL A 149 -4.73 -10.63 9.45
CA VAL A 149 -4.76 -11.11 10.83
C VAL A 149 -4.56 -9.93 11.77
N SER A 150 -5.25 -9.93 12.90
CA SER A 150 -5.09 -8.93 13.95
C SER A 150 -5.01 -9.56 15.35
N GLY A 151 -4.11 -9.03 16.18
CA GLY A 151 -4.04 -9.31 17.62
C GLY A 151 -4.55 -8.12 18.43
N SER A 152 -5.09 -8.37 19.62
CA SER A 152 -5.68 -7.32 20.45
C SER A 152 -5.45 -7.52 21.95
N GLY A 153 -5.61 -6.41 22.69
CA GLY A 153 -5.77 -6.40 24.14
C GLY A 153 -7.01 -7.14 24.64
N ASP A 154 -7.91 -7.59 23.77
CA ASP A 154 -9.03 -8.47 24.15
C ASP A 154 -8.64 -9.94 24.23
N LYS A 155 -7.33 -10.23 24.09
CA LYS A 155 -6.71 -11.57 24.20
C LYS A 155 -7.04 -12.50 23.02
N THR A 156 -7.66 -11.95 21.97
CA THR A 156 -8.04 -12.72 20.77
C THR A 156 -7.14 -12.40 19.59
N VAL A 157 -7.03 -13.37 18.70
CA VAL A 157 -6.57 -13.17 17.32
C VAL A 157 -7.77 -13.29 16.39
N ARG A 158 -7.92 -12.38 15.42
CA ARG A 158 -8.99 -12.42 14.43
C ARG A 158 -8.41 -12.47 13.03
N VAL A 159 -9.14 -13.15 12.14
CA VAL A 159 -8.82 -13.26 10.73
C VAL A 159 -9.94 -12.58 9.94
N TRP A 160 -9.57 -11.80 8.94
CA TRP A 160 -10.49 -11.03 8.12
C TRP A 160 -10.27 -11.33 6.65
N ASP A 161 -11.37 -11.34 5.90
CA ASP A 161 -11.35 -11.30 4.45
C ASP A 161 -11.01 -9.87 4.02
N ALA A 162 -9.89 -9.70 3.32
CA ALA A 162 -9.36 -8.38 2.97
C ALA A 162 -10.13 -7.70 1.84
N GLU A 163 -10.94 -8.44 1.08
CA GLU A 163 -11.76 -7.88 0.00
C GLU A 163 -13.16 -7.55 0.50
N ARG A 164 -13.77 -8.48 1.24
CA ARG A 164 -15.13 -8.33 1.76
C ARG A 164 -15.20 -7.48 3.01
N GLY A 165 -14.10 -7.33 3.74
CA GLY A 165 -14.06 -6.62 5.02
C GLY A 165 -14.91 -7.29 6.11
N VAL A 166 -14.97 -8.63 6.08
CA VAL A 166 -15.72 -9.43 7.07
C VAL A 166 -14.80 -10.36 7.82
N GLN A 167 -15.15 -10.70 9.05
CA GLN A 167 -14.39 -11.68 9.82
C GLN A 167 -14.56 -13.08 9.25
N ILE A 168 -13.46 -13.82 9.17
CA ILE A 168 -13.43 -15.24 8.79
C ILE A 168 -13.45 -16.07 10.08
N GLY A 169 -14.53 -16.83 10.28
CA GLY A 169 -14.68 -17.73 11.42
C GLY A 169 -14.81 -17.01 12.77
N SER A 170 -14.71 -17.77 13.86
CA SER A 170 -14.71 -17.25 15.23
C SER A 170 -13.34 -16.68 15.62
N PRO A 171 -13.26 -15.74 16.57
CA PRO A 171 -11.99 -15.29 17.12
C PRO A 171 -11.19 -16.47 17.69
N LEU A 172 -9.89 -16.49 17.43
CA LEU A 172 -8.98 -17.47 17.98
C LEU A 172 -8.69 -17.10 19.45
N GLN A 173 -8.99 -18.04 20.34
CA GLN A 173 -8.90 -17.89 21.79
C GLN A 173 -7.75 -18.75 22.35
N GLY A 174 -7.34 -18.44 23.58
CA GLY A 174 -6.40 -19.27 24.35
C GLY A 174 -5.34 -18.45 25.09
N HIS A 175 -5.04 -17.24 24.60
CA HIS A 175 -4.20 -16.33 25.36
C HIS A 175 -4.92 -15.81 26.60
N THR A 176 -4.20 -15.69 27.71
CA THR A 176 -4.74 -15.21 28.99
C THR A 176 -4.37 -13.75 29.26
N SER A 177 -3.52 -13.16 28.42
CA SER A 177 -3.11 -11.75 28.41
C SER A 177 -3.18 -11.17 26.98
N TYR A 178 -2.77 -9.90 26.83
CA TYR A 178 -2.82 -9.19 25.55
C TYR A 178 -1.97 -9.87 24.49
N VAL A 179 -2.55 -10.11 23.31
CA VAL A 179 -1.78 -10.50 22.12
C VAL A 179 -0.95 -9.29 21.72
N ARG A 180 0.36 -9.46 21.57
CA ARG A 180 1.31 -8.39 21.25
C ARG A 180 1.76 -8.41 19.79
N SER A 181 1.81 -9.58 19.18
CA SER A 181 2.25 -9.75 17.79
C SER A 181 1.46 -10.86 17.11
N VAL A 182 1.20 -10.67 15.82
CA VAL A 182 0.66 -11.70 14.93
C VAL A 182 1.44 -11.71 13.62
N ALA A 183 1.56 -12.88 13.00
CA ALA A 183 2.12 -13.02 11.66
C ALA A 183 1.53 -14.23 10.94
N PHE A 184 1.52 -14.20 9.61
CA PHE A 184 1.28 -15.38 8.79
C PHE A 184 2.60 -16.12 8.51
N SER A 185 2.52 -17.44 8.36
CA SER A 185 3.61 -18.22 7.75
C SER A 185 3.80 -17.81 6.28
N PRO A 186 5.00 -18.03 5.68
CA PRO A 186 5.27 -17.67 4.28
C PRO A 186 4.35 -18.33 3.25
N ASP A 187 3.83 -19.52 3.55
CA ASP A 187 2.84 -20.23 2.72
C ASP A 187 1.38 -19.81 3.01
N GLY A 188 1.17 -18.92 3.99
CA GLY A 188 -0.14 -18.43 4.42
C GLY A 188 -1.01 -19.47 5.14
N THR A 189 -0.52 -20.67 5.43
CA THR A 189 -1.35 -21.74 6.00
C THR A 189 -1.52 -21.64 7.50
N ARG A 190 -0.61 -20.94 8.19
CA ARG A 190 -0.56 -20.82 9.65
C ARG A 190 -0.53 -19.36 10.08
N ILE A 191 -0.99 -19.14 11.30
CA ILE A 191 -0.91 -17.86 12.00
C ILE A 191 -0.13 -18.11 13.27
N VAL A 192 0.90 -17.31 13.54
CA VAL A 192 1.58 -17.31 14.84
C VAL A 192 1.18 -16.07 15.63
N SER A 193 1.04 -16.22 16.94
CA SER A 193 0.74 -15.13 17.86
C SER A 193 1.58 -15.21 19.13
N GLY A 194 2.05 -14.06 19.60
CA GLY A 194 2.80 -13.90 20.85
C GLY A 194 2.04 -13.00 21.82
N SER A 195 2.05 -13.33 23.11
CA SER A 195 1.23 -12.66 24.12
C SER A 195 2.01 -12.29 25.38
N GLY A 196 1.48 -11.33 26.12
CA GLY A 196 1.95 -10.96 27.47
C GLY A 196 1.71 -12.02 28.54
N ASP A 197 1.17 -13.20 28.19
CA ASP A 197 1.04 -14.36 29.07
C ASP A 197 2.25 -15.31 28.98
N ASN A 198 3.32 -14.86 28.32
CA ASN A 198 4.57 -15.59 28.10
C ASN A 198 4.40 -16.83 27.20
N THR A 199 3.34 -16.89 26.38
CA THR A 199 3.13 -17.98 25.41
C THR A 199 3.17 -17.51 23.96
N VAL A 200 3.54 -18.44 23.09
CA VAL A 200 3.41 -18.34 21.63
C VAL A 200 2.44 -19.43 21.18
N ARG A 201 1.53 -19.10 20.27
CA ARG A 201 0.53 -20.02 19.69
C ARG A 201 0.61 -20.02 18.17
N VAL A 202 0.46 -21.19 17.56
CA VAL A 202 0.44 -21.43 16.10
C VAL A 202 -0.84 -22.15 15.73
#